data_AF-A0AAU1SAB1-F1
#
_entry.id   AF-A0AAU1SAB1-F1
#
_cell.length_a   1.000
_cell.length_b   1.000
_cell.length_c   1.000
_cell.angle_alpha   90.00
_cell.angle_beta   90.00
_cell.angle_gamma   90.00
#
_symmetry.space_group_name_H-M   'P 1'
#
loop_
_entity.id
_entity.type
_entity.pdbx_description
1 polymer ?
#
loop_
_entity_poly.entity_id
_entity_poly.type
_entity_poly.pdbx_seq_one_letter_code
_entity_poly.pdbx_strand_id
1 'polypeptide(L)'
;MTTNAAQPPRDRALGRGITTLIPQAVTATPAEQAAAVLAGMQSVPVRIGVLQAAVVLLEERVRTTEDDAERRAAATTVAMLRGAIGQAG
;
A
#
# COMPACT_ATOMS: atom_id res chain seq x y z
N MET A 1 0.48 -18.15 71.96
CA MET A 1 0.90 -18.43 70.57
C MET A 1 -0.36 -18.79 69.81
N THR A 2 -0.88 -18.03 68.84
CA THR A 2 -0.27 -17.62 67.57
C THR A 2 -0.82 -16.23 67.14
N THR A 3 0.00 -15.42 66.46
CA THR A 3 -0.35 -14.11 65.92
C THR A 3 -0.68 -14.23 64.43
N ASN A 4 -1.90 -13.91 64.02
CA ASN A 4 -2.24 -13.77 62.60
C ASN A 4 -1.98 -12.32 62.19
N ALA A 5 -0.83 -12.05 61.56
CA ALA A 5 -0.44 -10.71 61.14
C ALA A 5 -1.39 -10.20 60.03
N ALA A 6 -1.95 -9.01 60.24
CA ALA A 6 -2.74 -8.31 59.25
C ALA A 6 -1.90 -8.00 58.00
N GLN A 7 -2.40 -8.42 56.84
CA GLN A 7 -1.77 -8.20 55.53
C GLN A 7 -1.90 -6.71 55.14
N PRO A 8 -0.80 -6.00 54.82
CA PRO A 8 -0.87 -4.58 54.49
C PRO A 8 -1.61 -4.34 53.15
N PRO A 9 -2.25 -3.17 52.98
CA PRO A 9 -3.07 -2.85 51.82
C PRO A 9 -2.21 -2.86 50.55
N ARG A 10 -2.63 -3.65 49.55
CA ARG A 10 -1.97 -3.72 48.25
C ARG A 10 -2.16 -2.38 47.54
N ASP A 11 -1.08 -1.62 47.52
CA ASP A 11 -0.92 -0.34 46.85
C ASP A 11 -1.31 -0.46 45.38
N ARG A 12 -2.36 0.26 45.00
CA ARG A 12 -3.03 0.18 43.69
C ARG A 12 -2.34 1.06 42.64
N ALA A 13 -1.00 1.16 42.70
CA ALA A 13 -0.18 2.05 41.88
C ALA A 13 0.49 1.38 40.66
N LEU A 14 0.30 0.07 40.45
CA LEU A 14 0.91 -0.66 39.32
C LEU A 14 0.19 -0.45 37.96
N GLY A 15 -0.97 0.23 37.94
CA GLY A 15 -1.79 0.40 36.74
C GLY A 15 -1.50 1.63 35.89
N ARG A 16 -0.82 2.67 36.41
CA ARG A 16 -0.59 3.93 35.65
C ARG A 16 0.71 3.98 34.87
N GLY A 17 1.75 3.26 35.30
CA GLY A 17 3.08 3.32 34.66
C GLY A 17 3.21 2.45 33.41
N ILE A 18 2.45 1.34 33.34
CA ILE A 18 2.51 0.40 32.22
C ILE A 18 1.88 0.94 30.93
N THR A 19 0.85 1.78 31.03
CA THR A 19 0.23 2.42 29.84
C THR A 19 1.21 3.37 29.14
N THR A 20 2.16 3.96 29.86
CA THR A 20 3.19 4.83 29.28
C THR A 20 4.33 4.03 28.62
N LEU A 21 4.50 2.76 29.00
CA LEU A 21 5.58 1.89 28.53
C LEU A 21 5.18 0.95 27.39
N ILE A 22 3.89 0.83 27.11
CA ILE A 22 3.39 0.10 25.93
C ILE A 22 3.08 1.17 24.87
N PRO A 23 3.91 1.30 23.83
CA PRO A 23 3.57 2.13 22.68
C PRO A 23 2.19 1.66 22.19
N GLN A 24 1.19 2.50 22.37
CA GLN A 24 -0.09 2.30 21.70
C GLN A 24 0.25 2.46 20.23
N ALA A 25 0.41 1.33 19.53
CA ALA A 25 0.55 1.36 18.08
C ALA A 25 -0.65 2.15 17.58
N VAL A 26 -0.38 3.36 17.06
CA VAL A 26 -1.40 4.15 16.39
C VAL A 26 -1.91 3.24 15.29
N THR A 27 -3.09 2.65 15.51
CA THR A 27 -3.75 1.83 14.52
C THR A 27 -4.11 2.79 13.41
N ALA A 28 -3.25 2.84 12.38
CA ALA A 28 -3.52 3.56 11.16
C ALA A 28 -4.94 3.21 10.74
N THR A 29 -5.75 4.25 10.56
CA THR A 29 -7.12 4.06 10.12
C THR A 29 -7.11 3.28 8.81
N PRO A 30 -8.17 2.50 8.50
CA PRO A 30 -8.24 1.77 7.23
C PRO A 30 -8.00 2.66 6.00
N ALA A 31 -8.39 3.94 6.08
CA ALA A 31 -8.11 4.94 5.05
C ALA A 31 -6.62 5.27 4.90
N GLU A 32 -5.90 5.45 6.01
CA GLU A 32 -4.45 5.67 6.00
C GLU A 32 -3.69 4.44 5.50
N GLN A 33 -4.14 3.23 5.83
CA GLN A 33 -3.58 2.00 5.28
C GLN A 33 -3.82 1.89 3.78
N ALA A 34 -5.02 2.22 3.29
CA ALA A 34 -5.32 2.24 1.87
C ALA A 34 -4.47 3.28 1.12
N ALA A 35 -4.30 4.48 1.69
CA ALA A 35 -3.46 5.52 1.11
C ALA A 35 -1.97 5.10 1.08
N ALA A 36 -1.48 4.46 2.14
CA ALA A 36 -0.11 3.94 2.19
C ALA A 36 0.13 2.81 1.18
N VAL A 37 -0.83 1.90 1.00
CA VAL A 37 -0.76 0.86 -0.03
C VAL A 37 -0.78 1.48 -1.42
N LEU A 38 -1.65 2.46 -1.67
CA LEU A 38 -1.72 3.16 -2.95
C LEU A 38 -0.41 3.91 -3.26
N ALA A 39 0.17 4.60 -2.27
CA ALA A 39 1.46 5.26 -2.41
C ALA A 39 2.60 4.25 -2.65
N GLY A 40 2.54 3.08 -2.01
CA GLY A 40 3.46 1.98 -2.25
C GLY A 40 3.34 1.37 -3.65
N MET A 41 2.13 1.30 -4.21
CA MET A 41 1.92 0.85 -5.59
C MET A 41 2.48 1.86 -6.60
N GLN A 42 2.37 3.16 -6.30
CA GLN A 42 2.96 4.22 -7.14
C GLN A 42 4.49 4.21 -7.14
N SER A 43 5.13 3.65 -6.11
CA SER A 43 6.58 3.64 -5.97
C SER A 43 7.27 2.42 -6.58
N VAL A 44 6.53 1.48 -7.20
CA VAL A 44 7.12 0.32 -7.85
C VAL A 44 7.90 0.77 -9.10
N PRO A 45 9.24 0.68 -9.11
CA PRO A 45 10.02 1.12 -10.25
C PRO A 45 9.84 0.13 -11.40
N VAL A 46 9.19 0.57 -12.48
CA VAL A 46 9.10 -0.19 -13.73
C VAL A 46 10.21 0.26 -14.66
N ARG A 47 10.96 -0.68 -15.25
CA ARG A 47 12.00 -0.35 -16.23
C ARG A 47 11.33 0.22 -17.48
N ILE A 48 11.82 1.36 -17.98
CA ILE A 48 11.31 1.99 -19.22
C ILE A 48 11.28 1.02 -20.40
N GLY A 49 12.29 0.16 -20.54
CA GLY A 49 12.31 -0.87 -21.59
C GLY A 49 11.14 -1.87 -21.54
N VAL A 50 10.60 -2.14 -20.35
CA VAL A 50 9.40 -3.00 -20.20
C VAL A 50 8.15 -2.25 -20.66
N LEU A 51 8.02 -0.97 -20.32
CA LEU A 51 6.92 -0.12 -20.80
C LEU A 51 6.96 0.03 -22.34
N GLN A 52 8.15 0.21 -22.91
CA GLN A 52 8.35 0.26 -24.36
C GLN A 52 7.98 -1.07 -25.04
N ALA A 53 8.37 -2.21 -24.46
CA ALA A 53 7.99 -3.51 -24.98
C ALA A 53 6.46 -3.74 -24.93
N ALA A 54 5.81 -3.33 -23.83
CA ALA A 54 4.36 -3.41 -23.71
C ALA A 54 3.63 -2.57 -24.77
N VAL A 55 4.13 -1.37 -25.06
CA VAL A 55 3.61 -0.52 -26.15
C VAL A 55 3.68 -1.25 -27.49
N VAL A 56 4.82 -1.86 -27.84
CA VAL A 56 4.97 -2.59 -29.11
C VAL A 56 3.98 -3.75 -29.22
N LEU A 57 3.79 -4.53 -28.15
CA LEU A 57 2.84 -5.64 -28.12
C LEU A 57 1.38 -5.17 -28.26
N LEU A 58 1.03 -4.06 -27.61
CA LEU A 58 -0.31 -3.48 -27.69
C LEU A 58 -0.59 -2.85 -29.06
N GLU A 59 0.41 -2.23 -29.70
CA GLU A 59 0.28 -1.69 -31.06
C GLU A 59 0.04 -2.80 -32.08
N GLU A 60 0.71 -3.93 -31.93
CA GLU A 60 0.43 -5.11 -32.75
C GLU A 60 -0.99 -5.62 -32.49
N ARG A 61 -1.44 -5.67 -31.22
CA ARG A 61 -2.82 -6.05 -30.87
C ARG A 61 -3.86 -5.14 -31.50
N VAL A 62 -3.63 -3.82 -31.51
CA VAL A 62 -4.51 -2.85 -32.19
C VAL A 62 -4.64 -3.17 -33.68
N ARG A 63 -3.53 -3.57 -34.32
CA ARG A 63 -3.49 -3.90 -35.75
C ARG A 63 -4.18 -5.23 -36.07
N THR A 64 -4.06 -6.23 -35.20
CA THR A 64 -4.49 -7.60 -35.50
C THR A 64 -5.86 -7.96 -34.94
N THR A 65 -6.34 -7.31 -33.88
CA THR A 65 -7.63 -7.68 -33.28
C THR A 65 -8.80 -7.26 -34.19
N GLU A 66 -9.79 -8.15 -34.31
CA GLU A 66 -11.05 -7.91 -34.99
C GLU A 66 -12.11 -7.29 -34.06
N ASP A 67 -11.87 -7.34 -32.74
CA ASP A 67 -12.75 -6.75 -31.74
C ASP A 67 -12.46 -5.25 -31.58
N ASP A 68 -13.42 -4.41 -31.96
CA ASP A 68 -13.31 -2.95 -31.84
C ASP A 68 -13.22 -2.46 -30.39
N ALA A 69 -13.82 -3.15 -29.42
CA ALA A 69 -13.70 -2.80 -28.01
C ALA A 69 -12.28 -3.10 -27.50
N GLU A 70 -11.73 -4.26 -27.85
CA GLU A 70 -10.33 -4.61 -27.55
C GLU A 70 -9.37 -3.62 -28.22
N ARG A 71 -9.60 -3.27 -29.48
CA ARG A 71 -8.78 -2.31 -30.23
C ARG A 71 -8.75 -0.95 -29.54
N ARG A 72 -9.90 -0.42 -29.12
CA ARG A 72 -9.98 0.87 -28.41
C ARG A 72 -9.30 0.82 -27.04
N ALA A 73 -9.47 -0.26 -26.30
CA ALA A 73 -8.82 -0.45 -25.01
C ALA A 73 -7.30 -0.51 -25.15
N ALA A 74 -6.79 -1.26 -26.13
CA ALA A 74 -5.37 -1.36 -26.42
C ALA A 74 -4.78 -0.02 -26.86
N ALA A 75 -5.45 0.70 -27.77
CA ALA A 75 -5.01 2.04 -28.21
C ALA A 75 -4.98 3.05 -27.06
N THR A 76 -5.98 3.05 -26.19
CA THR A 76 -6.02 3.91 -24.99
C THR A 76 -4.86 3.60 -24.06
N THR A 77 -4.58 2.31 -23.85
CA THR A 77 -3.47 1.86 -22.99
C THR A 77 -2.12 2.28 -23.58
N VAL A 78 -1.92 2.18 -24.89
CA VAL A 78 -0.72 2.69 -25.58
C VAL A 78 -0.53 4.18 -25.32
N ALA A 79 -1.60 4.98 -25.44
CA ALA A 79 -1.54 6.42 -25.18
C ALA A 79 -1.12 6.72 -23.74
N MET A 80 -1.69 6.01 -22.76
CA MET A 80 -1.34 6.15 -21.35
C MET A 80 0.13 5.77 -21.08
N LEU A 81 0.60 4.65 -21.65
CA LEU A 81 1.98 4.19 -21.47
C LEU A 81 2.99 5.16 -22.10
N ARG A 82 2.71 5.69 -23.30
CA ARG A 82 3.55 6.71 -23.93
C ARG A 82 3.62 8.00 -23.11
N GLY A 83 2.50 8.43 -22.53
CA GLY A 83 2.45 9.55 -21.59
C GLY A 83 3.33 9.30 -20.36
N ALA A 84 3.19 8.14 -19.71
CA ALA A 84 3.97 7.77 -18.54
C ALA A 84 5.48 7.70 -18.83
N ILE A 85 5.88 7.15 -19.99
CA ILE A 85 7.28 7.12 -20.43
C ILE A 85 7.81 8.55 -20.61
N GLY A 86 7.04 9.44 -21.24
CA GLY A 86 7.44 10.83 -21.47
C GLY A 86 7.54 11.68 -20.19
N GLN A 87 6.86 11.29 -19.12
CA GLN A 87 6.98 11.93 -17.80
C GLN A 87 8.16 11.41 -16.98
N ALA A 88 8.72 10.25 -17.35
CA ALA A 88 9.78 9.56 -16.61
C ALA A 88 11.19 9.76 -17.20
N GLY A 89 11.29 10.35 -18.39
CA GLY A 89 12.56 10.74 -19.04
C GLY A 89 12.77 12.25 -18.95
#